data_AF-A0A3C1P5G7-F1
#
_entry.id   AF-A0A3C1P5G7-F1
#
_cell.length_a   1.000
_cell.length_b   1.000
_cell.length_c   1.000
_cell.angle_alpha   90.00
_cell.angle_beta   90.00
_cell.angle_gamma   90.00
#
_symmetry.space_group_name_H-M   'P 1'
#
loop_
_entity.id
_entity.type
_entity.pdbx_description
1 polymer ?
#
loop_
_entity_poly.entity_id
_entity_poly.type
_entity_poly.pdbx_seq_one_letter_code
_entity_poly.pdbx_strand_id
1 'polypeptide(L)' 'RDWLTSPESGWSKDSGDPPPALPDEIVERTRAKYVEAYERLTGETFS' A
#
# COMPACT_ATOMS: atom_id res chain seq x y z
N ARG A 1 -2.77 0.27 6.33
CA ARG A 1 -3.04 1.43 5.44
C ARG A 1 -2.29 2.66 5.96
N ASP A 2 -1.25 2.45 6.78
CA ASP A 2 -0.93 3.40 7.85
C ASP A 2 0.49 3.96 7.71
N TRP A 3 1.22 3.57 6.65
CA TRP A 3 2.59 4.05 6.40
C TRP A 3 2.62 5.56 6.14
N LEU A 4 1.71 6.08 5.32
CA LEU A 4 1.64 7.52 5.08
C LEU A 4 1.36 8.33 6.36
N THR A 5 0.68 7.75 7.33
CA THR A 5 0.39 8.37 8.63
C THR A 5 1.41 7.99 9.72
N SER A 6 2.44 7.19 9.39
CA SER A 6 3.48 6.82 10.34
C SER A 6 4.57 7.89 10.39
N PRO A 7 5.34 7.97 11.50
CA PRO A 7 6.48 8.89 11.58
C PRO A 7 7.54 8.65 10.49
N GLU A 8 7.55 7.47 9.87
CA GLU A 8 8.54 7.07 8.85
C GLU A 8 8.31 7.78 7.50
N SER A 9 7.07 8.16 7.19
CA SER A 9 6.78 8.91 5.95
C SER A 9 7.23 10.37 6.03
N GLY A 10 7.34 10.92 7.26
CA GLY A 10 7.55 12.35 7.51
C GLY A 10 6.45 13.25 6.94
N TRP A 11 5.36 12.68 6.41
CA TRP A 11 4.32 13.40 5.69
C TRP A 11 3.10 13.61 6.56
N SER A 12 2.61 14.85 6.57
CA SER A 12 1.36 15.22 7.25
C SER A 12 0.25 15.41 6.22
N LYS A 13 -0.88 14.73 6.43
CA LYS A 13 -2.05 14.82 5.55
C LYS A 13 -2.64 16.24 5.48
N ASP A 14 -2.45 17.03 6.53
CA ASP A 14 -2.99 18.39 6.65
C ASP A 14 -2.04 19.47 6.09
N SER A 15 -0.85 19.09 5.62
CA SER A 15 0.16 20.03 5.08
C SER A 15 -0.25 20.67 3.75
N GLY A 16 -1.14 20.03 2.99
CA GLY A 16 -1.46 20.41 1.62
C GLY A 16 -0.40 20.00 0.58
N ASP A 17 0.73 19.44 1.02
CA ASP A 17 1.80 18.94 0.15
C ASP A 17 1.44 17.55 -0.40
N PRO A 18 1.86 17.24 -1.66
CA PRO A 18 1.65 15.91 -2.22
C PRO A 18 2.37 14.84 -1.37
N PRO A 19 1.76 13.65 -1.20
CA PRO A 19 2.37 12.57 -0.45
C PRO A 19 3.68 12.09 -1.11
N PRO A 20 4.64 11.62 -0.30
CA PRO A 20 5.87 11.02 -0.83
C PRO A 20 5.56 9.74 -1.59
N ALA A 21 6.46 9.36 -2.49
CA ALA A 21 6.42 8.05 -3.12
C ALA A 21 6.47 6.94 -2.04
N LEU A 22 5.65 5.90 -2.22
CA LEU A 22 5.62 4.77 -1.31
C LEU A 22 6.90 3.94 -1.48
N PRO A 23 7.51 3.44 -0.40
CA PRO A 23 8.60 2.48 -0.49
C PRO A 23 8.13 1.19 -1.17
N ASP A 24 9.03 0.58 -1.96
CA ASP A 24 8.73 -0.65 -2.70
C ASP A 24 8.20 -1.76 -1.79
N GLU A 25 8.72 -1.89 -0.56
CA GLU A 25 8.24 -2.89 0.40
C GLU A 25 6.76 -2.72 0.78
N ILE A 26 6.26 -1.48 0.82
CA ILE A 26 4.87 -1.17 1.15
C ILE A 26 4.00 -1.48 -0.06
N VAL A 27 4.49 -1.17 -1.26
CA VAL A 27 3.83 -1.52 -2.52
C VAL A 27 3.68 -3.04 -2.64
N GLU A 28 4.76 -3.78 -2.45
CA GLU A 28 4.77 -5.25 -2.53
C GLU A 28 3.86 -5.89 -1.49
N ARG A 29 3.92 -5.45 -0.23
CA ARG A 29 3.02 -5.93 0.84
C ARG A 29 1.56 -5.66 0.53
N THR A 30 1.26 -4.49 -0.04
CA THR A 30 -0.11 -4.12 -0.41
C THR A 30 -0.57 -4.96 -1.59
N ARG A 31 0.27 -5.11 -2.63
CA ARG A 31 0.01 -5.97 -3.79
C ARG A 31 -0.29 -7.40 -3.36
N ALA A 32 0.54 -7.99 -2.50
CA ALA A 32 0.36 -9.35 -2.02
C ALA A 32 -1.02 -9.58 -1.36
N LYS A 33 -1.49 -8.63 -0.53
CA LYS A 33 -2.82 -8.72 0.09
C LYS A 33 -3.96 -8.68 -0.92
N TYR A 34 -3.84 -7.86 -1.96
CA TYR A 34 -4.85 -7.78 -3.01
C TYR A 34 -4.83 -9.01 -3.91
N VAL A 35 -3.65 -9.56 -4.20
CA VAL A 35 -3.51 -10.83 -4.90
C VAL A 35 -4.17 -11.94 -4.11
N GLU A 36 -3.83 -12.10 -2.83
CA GLU A 36 -4.44 -13.09 -1.94
C GLU A 36 -5.97 -12.97 -1.90
N ALA A 37 -6.49 -11.74 -1.83
CA ALA A 37 -7.93 -11.50 -1.86
C ALA A 37 -8.55 -11.87 -3.21
N TYR A 38 -7.93 -11.48 -4.32
CA TYR A 38 -8.38 -11.83 -5.67
C TYR A 38 -8.44 -13.34 -5.83
N GLU A 39 -7.34 -14.05 -5.58
CA GLU A 39 -7.27 -15.51 -5.77
C GLU A 39 -8.25 -16.25 -4.86
N ARG A 40 -8.50 -15.77 -3.64
CA ARG A 40 -9.52 -16.33 -2.75
C ARG A 40 -10.94 -16.13 -3.25
N LEU A 41 -11.22 -14.99 -3.88
CA LEU A 41 -12.56 -14.64 -4.34
C LEU A 41 -12.88 -15.27 -5.69
N THR A 42 -11.91 -15.34 -6.60
CA THR A 42 -12.11 -15.84 -7.97
C THR A 42 -11.70 -17.31 -8.12
N GLY A 43 -10.80 -17.81 -7.29
CA GLY A 43 -10.17 -19.12 -7.47
C GLY A 43 -9.15 -19.18 -8.61
N GLU A 44 -8.87 -18.03 -9.25
CA GLU A 44 -7.91 -17.90 -10.34
C GLU A 44 -6.57 -17.41 -9.80
N THR A 45 -5.45 -17.89 -10.36
CA THR A 45 -4.11 -17.38 -10.02
C THR A 45 -3.89 -16.01 -10.65
N PHE A 46 -3.34 -15.07 -9.89
CA PHE A 46 -2.96 -13.75 -10.41
C PHE A 46 -1.60 -13.84 -11.11
N SER A 47 -1.56 -13.62 -12.43
CA SER A 47 -0.34 -13.70 -13.27
C SER A 47 0.02 -12.36 -13.91
#